data_AF-A0A9Q9BVN8-F1
#
_entry.id   AF-A0A9Q9BVN8-F1
#
_cell.length_a   1.000
_cell.length_b   1.000
_cell.length_c   1.000
_cell.angle_alpha   90.00
_cell.angle_beta   90.00
_cell.angle_gamma   90.00
#
_symmetry.space_group_name_H-M   'P 1'
#
loop_
_entity.id
_entity.type
_entity.pdbx_description
1 polymer ?
#
loop_
_entity_poly.entity_id
_entity_poly.type
_entity_poly.pdbx_seq_one_letter_code
_entity_poly.pdbx_strand_id
1 'polypeptide(L)'
;MITKYATKYDGKNILLKAFYEKKCLSCRIDEICQGCLDNQISTEPNYITEFLDKNEAYIFISKDCDDYYDLTKVVDAIILSKRRNYVIDVKSFANEHISIDEVLRAFVMREAFHSAELFSMKEKPKTEKEEKYEISLFLEDDSKQEFVEELSKIANAINGARNLQITPPNIATSEYIANEIKKEFSKNKNLKISVLNKEEIQKLGMNLLLAVNSGSSYEPRVVIIEYNGNSKSKEKFVYVGKGITFDTGGYNTKGYHMEGMKFDMSGSVICAYAVKALAELKVKANVAAVMMLTDNAIDTHATVPESVIKSLSGKSVEITDTDAEGRLVLADGLYYGATKLKASLLVDVATLTGTMLTALGRTYSGIYSTCCKRWHQFEDAAKIAHEKVWRMPLHEDFNKPNKESLIADLNNYSNNEKSDCNTAAMFLKEFTNKADYIHCDVAGTADKKGMGLGILVSTLVELGKSQAQGQGE
;
A
#
# COMPACT_ATOMS: atom_id res chain seq x y z
N MET A 1 17.10 4.54 -7.39
CA MET A 1 16.03 4.84 -8.38
C MET A 1 16.65 4.70 -9.75
N ILE A 2 16.02 3.95 -10.65
CA ILE A 2 16.55 3.73 -12.01
C ILE A 2 16.84 5.08 -12.64
N THR A 3 18.13 5.35 -12.86
CA THR A 3 18.60 6.68 -13.19
C THR A 3 18.39 7.00 -14.66
N LYS A 4 18.32 5.98 -15.54
CA LYS A 4 18.22 6.13 -16.99
C LYS A 4 17.51 4.94 -17.66
N TYR A 5 16.57 5.25 -18.55
CA TYR A 5 16.05 4.39 -19.60
C TYR A 5 16.77 4.76 -20.91
N ALA A 6 17.41 3.79 -21.56
CA ALA A 6 18.23 4.03 -22.75
C ALA A 6 17.72 3.23 -23.95
N THR A 7 17.63 3.89 -25.11
CA THR A 7 17.29 3.26 -26.40
C THR A 7 18.52 2.82 -27.20
N LYS A 8 19.71 3.19 -26.72
CA LYS A 8 21.00 2.79 -27.27
C LYS A 8 21.94 2.41 -26.15
N TYR A 9 22.53 1.23 -26.25
CA TYR A 9 23.60 0.82 -25.35
C TYR A 9 24.90 1.55 -25.73
N ASP A 10 25.46 2.31 -24.78
CA ASP A 10 26.63 3.17 -25.02
C ASP A 10 27.98 2.48 -24.74
N GLY A 11 27.95 1.22 -24.31
CA GLY A 11 29.14 0.41 -24.04
C GLY A 11 29.95 0.86 -22.82
N LYS A 12 29.44 1.76 -21.96
CA LYS A 12 30.21 2.26 -20.80
C LYS A 12 30.08 1.39 -19.55
N ASN A 13 28.89 0.84 -19.32
CA ASN A 13 28.58 -0.04 -18.19
C ASN A 13 28.29 -1.45 -18.70
N ILE A 14 28.43 -2.47 -17.85
CA ILE A 14 28.25 -3.88 -18.26
C ILE A 14 26.79 -4.14 -18.62
N LEU A 15 26.55 -4.75 -19.79
CA LEU A 15 25.23 -5.20 -20.23
C LEU A 15 24.89 -6.54 -19.56
N LEU A 16 23.94 -6.53 -18.62
CA LEU A 16 23.45 -7.71 -17.94
C LEU A 16 22.25 -8.30 -18.68
N LYS A 17 22.38 -9.55 -19.12
CA LYS A 17 21.34 -10.32 -19.81
C LYS A 17 20.86 -11.49 -18.96
N ALA A 18 19.60 -11.86 -19.08
CA ALA A 18 19.12 -13.11 -18.53
C ALA A 18 19.51 -14.30 -19.44
N PHE A 19 19.91 -15.40 -18.81
CA PHE A 19 20.16 -16.68 -19.46
C PHE A 19 19.24 -17.72 -18.81
N TYR A 20 18.21 -18.13 -19.54
CA TYR A 20 17.23 -19.10 -19.05
C TYR A 20 17.70 -20.54 -19.24
N GLU A 21 17.45 -21.38 -18.24
CA GLU A 21 17.56 -22.83 -18.36
C GLU A 21 16.62 -23.34 -19.48
N LYS A 22 17.17 -24.00 -20.51
CA LYS A 22 16.37 -24.55 -21.62
C LYS A 22 15.66 -25.84 -21.18
N LYS A 23 14.32 -25.93 -21.33
CA LYS A 23 13.57 -27.20 -21.22
C LYS A 23 13.88 -28.12 -22.40
N CYS A 24 14.77 -29.10 -22.21
CA CYS A 24 15.04 -30.15 -23.21
C CYS A 24 13.92 -31.22 -23.13
N LEU A 25 12.83 -31.07 -23.90
CA LEU A 25 11.69 -32.01 -23.90
C LEU A 25 12.00 -33.37 -24.56
N SER A 26 13.18 -33.58 -25.14
CA SER A 26 13.58 -34.82 -25.83
C SER A 26 14.80 -35.53 -25.24
N CYS A 27 15.35 -35.05 -24.12
CA CYS A 27 16.71 -35.40 -23.72
C CYS A 27 16.65 -36.26 -22.45
N ARG A 28 16.60 -37.59 -22.60
CA ARG A 28 17.01 -38.49 -21.54
C ARG A 28 18.54 -38.45 -21.52
N ILE A 29 19.10 -37.96 -20.41
CA ILE A 29 20.53 -37.96 -20.06
C ILE A 29 21.34 -36.85 -20.74
N ASP A 30 21.92 -35.97 -19.90
CA ASP A 30 23.19 -35.24 -20.03
C ASP A 30 23.76 -34.94 -21.43
N GLU A 31 22.98 -34.32 -22.33
CA GLU A 31 23.54 -33.70 -23.54
C GLU A 31 23.46 -32.18 -23.45
N ILE A 32 24.57 -31.63 -22.95
CA ILE A 32 24.96 -30.22 -23.01
C ILE A 32 24.91 -29.77 -24.48
N CYS A 33 23.96 -28.90 -24.80
CA CYS A 33 23.83 -28.34 -26.14
C CYS A 33 25.05 -27.44 -26.43
N GLN A 34 25.88 -27.84 -27.40
CA GLN A 34 27.17 -27.25 -27.73
C GLN A 34 27.04 -25.86 -28.38
N GLY A 35 27.48 -24.83 -27.65
CA GLY A 35 27.88 -23.51 -28.15
C GLY A 35 28.79 -22.86 -27.11
N CYS A 36 29.96 -22.34 -27.50
CA CYS A 36 31.08 -22.03 -26.58
C CYS A 36 30.82 -21.02 -25.43
N LEU A 37 29.65 -20.37 -25.35
CA LEU A 37 29.24 -19.54 -24.20
C LEU A 37 28.46 -20.32 -23.13
N ASP A 38 27.66 -21.31 -23.51
CA ASP A 38 26.75 -22.04 -22.59
C ASP A 38 27.55 -22.81 -21.52
N ASN A 39 28.80 -23.22 -21.81
CA ASN A 39 29.68 -23.92 -20.87
C ASN A 39 30.46 -22.99 -19.91
N GLN A 40 30.38 -21.66 -20.10
CA GLN A 40 31.13 -20.68 -19.30
C GLN A 40 30.24 -19.90 -18.34
N ILE A 41 28.92 -20.01 -18.47
CA ILE A 41 27.94 -19.35 -17.59
C ILE A 41 27.64 -20.27 -16.41
N SER A 42 27.68 -19.73 -15.20
CA SER A 42 27.30 -20.49 -14.00
C SER A 42 25.83 -20.89 -14.08
N THR A 43 25.52 -22.13 -13.75
CA THR A 43 24.13 -22.63 -13.65
C THR A 43 23.59 -22.57 -12.22
N GLU A 44 24.32 -21.92 -11.31
CA GLU A 44 23.79 -21.63 -9.98
C GLU A 44 22.67 -20.58 -10.08
N PRO A 45 21.48 -20.83 -9.50
CA PRO A 45 20.37 -19.89 -9.54
C PRO A 45 20.75 -18.49 -9.03
N ASN A 46 20.39 -17.45 -9.80
CA ASN A 46 20.67 -16.04 -9.50
C ASN A 46 22.16 -15.65 -9.49
N TYR A 47 23.05 -16.52 -9.95
CA TYR A 47 24.46 -16.19 -10.06
C TYR A 47 24.73 -15.34 -11.31
N ILE A 48 25.48 -14.25 -11.14
CA ILE A 48 25.92 -13.38 -12.24
C ILE A 48 27.33 -13.80 -12.66
N THR A 49 27.46 -14.27 -13.91
CA THR A 49 28.74 -14.52 -14.59
C THR A 49 29.14 -13.29 -15.42
N GLU A 50 30.32 -12.73 -15.18
CA GLU A 50 30.83 -11.53 -15.85
C GLU A 50 31.91 -11.84 -16.88
N PHE A 51 31.76 -11.28 -18.09
CA PHE A 51 32.76 -11.30 -19.17
C PHE A 51 33.26 -9.87 -19.41
N LEU A 52 34.22 -9.45 -18.58
CA LEU A 52 34.70 -8.05 -18.54
C LEU A 52 35.35 -7.59 -19.86
N ASP A 53 35.95 -8.51 -20.61
CA ASP A 53 36.53 -8.28 -21.94
C ASP A 53 35.46 -7.93 -22.99
N LYS A 54 34.23 -8.42 -22.80
CA LYS A 54 33.08 -8.19 -23.68
C LYS A 54 32.14 -7.10 -23.17
N ASN A 55 32.37 -6.61 -21.96
CA ASN A 55 31.45 -5.73 -21.23
C ASN A 55 30.03 -6.32 -21.09
N GLU A 56 29.95 -7.65 -20.95
CA GLU A 56 28.70 -8.39 -20.81
C GLU A 56 28.67 -9.17 -19.50
N ALA A 57 27.48 -9.37 -18.96
CA ALA A 57 27.23 -10.30 -17.87
C ALA A 57 25.94 -11.07 -18.12
N TYR A 58 25.87 -12.27 -17.56
CA TYR A 58 24.71 -13.15 -17.67
C TYR A 58 24.27 -13.58 -16.28
N ILE A 59 22.98 -13.46 -15.99
CA ILE A 59 22.38 -14.07 -14.80
C ILE A 59 21.63 -15.33 -15.20
N PHE A 60 21.93 -16.45 -14.53
CA PHE A 60 21.22 -17.69 -14.74
C PHE A 60 19.86 -17.66 -14.05
N ILE A 61 18.80 -17.88 -14.84
CA ILE A 61 17.43 -17.97 -14.38
C ILE A 61 16.95 -19.42 -14.57
N SER A 62 16.60 -20.07 -13.46
CA SER A 62 16.12 -21.46 -13.50
C SER A 62 14.76 -21.54 -14.21
N LYS A 63 14.43 -22.74 -14.68
CA LYS A 63 13.13 -23.03 -15.31
C LYS A 63 11.91 -22.84 -14.39
N ASP A 64 12.13 -22.62 -13.10
CA ASP A 64 11.07 -22.42 -12.11
C ASP A 64 10.67 -20.94 -11.99
N CYS A 65 11.35 -20.04 -12.72
CA CYS A 65 10.97 -18.62 -12.80
C CYS A 65 9.86 -18.43 -13.84
N ASP A 66 8.64 -18.78 -13.45
CA ASP A 66 7.47 -18.82 -14.34
C ASP A 66 6.51 -17.64 -14.17
N ASP A 67 6.67 -16.81 -13.13
CA ASP A 67 5.80 -15.66 -12.89
C ASP A 67 6.54 -14.38 -12.44
N TYR A 68 5.79 -13.28 -12.37
CA TYR A 68 6.29 -11.99 -11.90
C TYR A 68 6.93 -12.06 -10.50
N TYR A 69 6.39 -12.86 -9.58
CA TYR A 69 6.90 -12.95 -8.22
C TYR A 69 8.23 -13.67 -8.16
N ASP A 70 8.45 -14.69 -8.99
CA ASP A 70 9.76 -15.33 -9.12
C ASP A 70 10.79 -14.39 -9.75
N LEU A 71 10.40 -13.63 -10.78
CA LEU A 71 11.25 -12.59 -11.34
C LEU A 71 11.69 -11.56 -10.29
N THR A 72 10.79 -11.13 -9.39
CA THR A 72 11.19 -10.16 -8.36
C THR A 72 12.29 -10.67 -7.44
N LYS A 73 12.41 -11.99 -7.23
CA LYS A 73 13.51 -12.58 -6.45
C LYS A 73 14.84 -12.49 -7.21
N VAL A 74 14.82 -12.75 -8.52
CA VAL A 74 15.99 -12.59 -9.40
C VAL A 74 16.44 -11.13 -9.40
N VAL A 75 15.50 -10.20 -9.59
CA VAL A 75 15.75 -8.75 -9.58
C VAL A 75 16.32 -8.30 -8.23
N ASP A 76 15.77 -8.79 -7.12
CA ASP A 76 16.32 -8.52 -5.77
C ASP A 76 17.76 -9.00 -5.64
N ALA A 77 18.08 -10.20 -6.14
CA ALA A 77 19.44 -10.73 -6.11
C ALA A 77 20.41 -9.85 -6.89
N ILE A 78 20.00 -9.33 -8.06
CA ILE A 78 20.80 -8.38 -8.85
C ILE A 78 21.05 -7.09 -8.05
N ILE A 79 19.98 -6.44 -7.57
CA ILE A 79 20.06 -5.15 -6.87
C ILE A 79 20.87 -5.24 -5.59
N LEU A 80 20.59 -6.27 -4.77
CA LEU A 80 21.22 -6.43 -3.45
C LEU A 80 22.66 -6.92 -3.54
N SER A 81 23.08 -7.52 -4.66
CA SER A 81 24.47 -7.94 -4.85
C SER A 81 25.45 -6.77 -4.85
N LYS A 82 25.00 -5.56 -5.23
CA LYS A 82 25.80 -4.32 -5.24
C LYS A 82 27.21 -4.52 -5.79
N ARG A 83 27.33 -5.25 -6.92
CA ARG A 83 28.64 -5.60 -7.49
C ARG A 83 29.22 -4.47 -8.34
N ARG A 84 28.44 -3.95 -9.27
CA ARG A 84 28.85 -2.97 -10.31
C ARG A 84 27.64 -2.20 -10.84
N ASN A 85 27.91 -1.24 -11.71
CA ASN A 85 26.88 -0.60 -12.52
C ASN A 85 26.47 -1.53 -13.65
N TYR A 86 25.18 -1.87 -13.73
CA TYR A 86 24.64 -2.70 -14.81
C TYR A 86 23.66 -1.91 -15.68
N VAL A 87 23.71 -2.21 -16.98
CA VAL A 87 22.65 -1.91 -17.94
C VAL A 87 21.87 -3.19 -18.13
N ILE A 88 20.59 -3.20 -17.78
CA ILE A 88 19.73 -4.38 -17.90
C ILE A 88 19.19 -4.44 -19.33
N ASP A 89 19.49 -5.52 -20.04
CA ASP A 89 18.81 -5.85 -21.30
C ASP A 89 17.40 -6.35 -20.99
N VAL A 90 16.42 -5.43 -20.99
CA VAL A 90 15.03 -5.71 -20.60
C VAL A 90 14.43 -6.85 -21.41
N LYS A 91 14.74 -6.90 -22.71
CA LYS A 91 14.20 -7.91 -23.62
C LYS A 91 14.68 -9.31 -23.24
N SER A 92 15.92 -9.44 -22.77
CA SER A 92 16.48 -10.73 -22.37
C SER A 92 15.76 -11.36 -21.16
N PHE A 93 15.17 -10.54 -20.27
CA PHE A 93 14.42 -11.00 -19.08
C PHE A 93 12.93 -11.26 -19.35
N ALA A 94 12.44 -10.97 -20.56
CA ALA A 94 11.08 -11.32 -20.97
C ALA A 94 11.05 -12.74 -21.54
N ASN A 95 9.96 -13.45 -21.32
CA ASN A 95 9.75 -14.81 -21.85
C ASN A 95 8.26 -15.05 -22.17
N GLU A 96 7.86 -16.31 -22.39
CA GLU A 96 6.48 -16.66 -22.73
C GLU A 96 5.46 -16.41 -21.61
N HIS A 97 5.91 -16.28 -20.36
CA HIS A 97 5.09 -16.07 -19.18
C HIS A 97 5.26 -14.67 -18.56
N ILE A 98 6.37 -14.00 -18.85
CA ILE A 98 6.76 -12.71 -18.29
C ILE A 98 6.90 -11.70 -19.44
N SER A 99 6.04 -10.70 -19.43
CA SER A 99 6.03 -9.61 -20.41
C SER A 99 7.13 -8.58 -20.16
N ILE A 100 7.45 -7.77 -21.19
CA ILE A 100 8.37 -6.62 -21.07
C ILE A 100 7.89 -5.65 -19.98
N ASP A 101 6.57 -5.44 -19.86
CA ASP A 101 6.00 -4.51 -18.87
C ASP A 101 6.20 -5.02 -17.43
N GLU A 102 6.09 -6.34 -17.23
CA GLU A 102 6.40 -6.98 -15.95
C GLU A 102 7.88 -6.88 -15.59
N VAL A 103 8.79 -7.03 -16.57
CA VAL A 103 10.23 -6.83 -16.36
C VAL A 103 10.51 -5.38 -15.94
N LEU A 104 10.00 -4.41 -16.69
CA LEU A 104 10.17 -2.99 -16.38
C LEU A 104 9.60 -2.66 -14.99
N ARG A 105 8.40 -3.14 -14.67
CA ARG A 105 7.78 -2.97 -13.35
C ARG A 105 8.66 -3.58 -12.25
N ALA A 106 9.12 -4.81 -12.42
CA ALA A 106 9.96 -5.48 -11.42
C ALA A 106 11.23 -4.67 -11.16
N PHE A 107 11.99 -4.31 -12.19
CA PHE A 107 13.21 -3.53 -11.98
C PHE A 107 12.94 -2.15 -11.37
N VAL A 108 12.00 -1.36 -11.91
CA VAL A 108 11.72 0.00 -11.41
C VAL A 108 11.25 -0.04 -9.96
N MET A 109 10.28 -0.89 -9.64
CA MET A 109 9.66 -0.94 -8.32
C MET A 109 10.63 -1.50 -7.27
N ARG A 110 11.38 -2.57 -7.58
CA ARG A 110 12.33 -3.19 -6.65
C ARG A 110 13.55 -2.31 -6.42
N GLU A 111 14.08 -1.67 -7.46
CA GLU A 111 15.19 -0.73 -7.33
C GLU A 111 14.79 0.48 -6.49
N ALA A 112 13.63 1.07 -6.76
CA ALA A 112 13.11 2.15 -5.93
C ALA A 112 12.85 1.70 -4.48
N PHE A 113 12.39 0.46 -4.26
CA PHE A 113 12.15 -0.07 -2.93
C PHE A 113 13.42 -0.18 -2.09
N HIS A 114 14.50 -0.73 -2.66
CA HIS A 114 15.77 -0.96 -1.94
C HIS A 114 16.66 0.27 -1.84
N SER A 115 16.58 1.18 -2.82
CA SER A 115 17.36 2.44 -2.81
C SER A 115 16.67 3.57 -2.02
N ALA A 116 15.50 3.32 -1.44
CA ALA A 116 14.75 4.32 -0.69
C ALA A 116 15.50 4.75 0.59
N GLU A 117 15.80 6.04 0.70
CA GLU A 117 16.26 6.64 1.95
C GLU A 117 15.04 6.91 2.86
N LEU A 118 14.75 5.95 3.73
CA LEU A 118 13.68 6.07 4.73
C LEU A 118 14.21 6.68 6.03
N PHE A 119 13.28 7.13 6.87
CA PHE A 119 13.57 7.72 8.18
C PHE A 119 14.52 6.82 8.98
N SER A 120 15.63 7.41 9.43
CA SER A 120 16.64 6.75 10.24
C SER A 120 17.33 7.77 11.13
N MET A 121 17.46 7.44 12.41
CA MET A 121 18.29 8.18 13.37
C MET A 121 19.59 7.44 13.70
N LYS A 122 19.97 6.42 12.92
CA LYS A 122 21.23 5.71 13.11
C LYS A 122 22.40 6.65 12.81
N GLU A 123 23.46 6.57 13.62
CA GLU A 123 24.72 7.24 13.32
C GLU A 123 25.28 6.69 12.00
N LYS A 124 25.59 7.59 11.06
CA LYS A 124 26.27 7.21 9.83
C LYS A 124 27.76 7.00 10.15
N PRO A 125 28.38 5.87 9.75
CA PRO A 125 29.81 5.67 9.92
C PRO A 125 30.58 6.80 9.21
N LYS A 126 31.58 7.37 9.87
CA LYS A 126 32.30 8.58 9.43
C LYS A 126 33.23 8.38 8.22
N THR A 127 33.41 7.15 7.73
CA THR A 127 34.60 6.81 6.90
C THR A 127 34.38 5.93 5.68
N GLU A 128 33.16 5.58 5.29
CA GLU A 128 32.94 4.86 4.02
C GLU A 128 32.20 5.76 3.04
N LYS A 129 32.88 6.15 1.95
CA LYS A 129 32.17 6.53 0.73
C LYS A 129 31.43 5.27 0.29
N GLU A 130 30.13 5.18 0.59
CA GLU A 130 29.30 4.14 0.00
C GLU A 130 29.44 4.25 -1.53
N GLU A 131 30.04 3.25 -2.15
CA GLU A 131 30.04 3.14 -3.60
C GLU A 131 28.58 3.04 -4.06
N LYS A 132 28.14 4.04 -4.82
CA LYS A 132 26.81 4.04 -5.41
C LYS A 132 26.85 3.22 -6.68
N TYR A 133 26.25 2.04 -6.63
CA TYR A 133 26.00 1.23 -7.81
C TYR A 133 24.70 1.69 -8.48
N GLU A 134 24.73 1.86 -9.79
CA GLU A 134 23.60 2.29 -10.60
C GLU A 134 23.11 1.16 -11.50
N ILE A 135 21.79 0.95 -11.50
CA ILE A 135 21.10 0.08 -12.45
C ILE A 135 20.33 0.96 -13.42
N SER A 136 20.52 0.70 -14.71
CA SER A 136 19.84 1.37 -15.82
C SER A 136 19.15 0.35 -16.70
N LEU A 137 18.11 0.78 -17.43
CA LEU A 137 17.31 -0.10 -18.30
C LEU A 137 17.64 0.17 -19.76
N PHE A 138 17.81 -0.89 -20.54
CA PHE A 138 17.97 -0.84 -21.98
C PHE A 138 16.85 -1.59 -22.69
N LEU A 139 16.17 -0.90 -23.59
CA LEU A 139 15.20 -1.46 -24.54
C LEU A 139 15.39 -0.73 -25.88
N GLU A 140 15.36 -1.43 -27.00
CA GLU A 140 15.77 -0.90 -28.32
C GLU A 140 14.92 0.28 -28.84
N ASP A 141 13.73 0.50 -28.28
CA ASP A 141 12.81 1.60 -28.63
C ASP A 141 12.37 2.42 -27.40
N ASP A 142 11.76 3.58 -27.63
CA ASP A 142 11.28 4.49 -26.59
C ASP A 142 9.81 4.27 -26.19
N SER A 143 9.14 3.24 -26.71
CA SER A 143 7.69 3.02 -26.53
C SER A 143 7.25 2.84 -25.07
N LYS A 144 8.19 2.48 -24.18
CA LYS A 144 7.94 2.23 -22.75
C LYS A 144 8.47 3.33 -21.82
N GLN A 145 8.99 4.44 -22.36
CA GLN A 145 9.51 5.52 -21.52
C GLN A 145 8.45 6.10 -20.58
N GLU A 146 7.25 6.41 -21.10
CA GLU A 146 6.14 6.94 -20.28
C GLU A 146 5.74 5.97 -19.16
N PHE A 147 5.74 4.66 -19.44
CA PHE A 147 5.41 3.62 -18.47
C PHE A 147 6.46 3.55 -17.34
N VAL A 148 7.75 3.66 -17.67
CA VAL A 148 8.84 3.71 -16.66
C VAL A 148 8.74 4.97 -15.80
N GLU A 149 8.43 6.12 -16.40
CA GLU A 149 8.20 7.37 -15.67
C GLU A 149 6.98 7.28 -14.74
N GLU A 150 5.91 6.63 -15.19
CA GLU A 150 4.73 6.34 -14.38
C GLU A 150 5.08 5.45 -13.18
N LEU A 151 5.72 4.31 -13.42
CA LEU A 151 6.15 3.39 -12.37
C LEU A 151 7.05 4.07 -11.35
N SER A 152 7.96 4.94 -11.80
CA SER A 152 8.85 5.71 -10.92
C SER A 152 8.07 6.64 -9.98
N LYS A 153 7.01 7.31 -10.46
CA LYS A 153 6.13 8.14 -9.62
C LYS A 153 5.35 7.31 -8.61
N ILE A 154 4.82 6.16 -9.03
CA ILE A 154 4.11 5.22 -8.13
C ILE A 154 5.08 4.69 -7.05
N ALA A 155 6.28 4.28 -7.43
CA ALA A 155 7.29 3.79 -6.50
C ALA A 155 7.70 4.85 -5.47
N ASN A 156 7.83 6.11 -5.91
CA ASN A 156 8.10 7.23 -5.00
C ASN A 156 6.95 7.47 -4.02
N ALA A 157 5.70 7.34 -4.46
CA ALA A 157 4.55 7.44 -3.57
C ALA A 157 4.51 6.29 -2.55
N ILE A 158 4.80 5.06 -2.97
CA ILE A 158 4.97 3.92 -2.05
C ILE A 158 6.05 4.22 -1.01
N ASN A 159 7.22 4.71 -1.43
CA ASN A 159 8.31 5.04 -0.52
C ASN A 159 7.98 6.18 0.44
N GLY A 160 7.19 7.17 0.02
CA GLY A 160 6.66 8.19 0.92
C GLY A 160 5.79 7.60 2.03
N ALA A 161 4.88 6.67 1.67
CA ALA A 161 4.08 5.95 2.66
C ALA A 161 4.97 5.13 3.61
N ARG A 162 5.94 4.37 3.06
CA ARG A 162 6.91 3.58 3.84
C ARG A 162 7.73 4.43 4.80
N ASN A 163 8.09 5.65 4.40
CA ASN A 163 8.86 6.58 5.22
C ASN A 163 8.08 6.98 6.48
N LEU A 164 6.79 7.31 6.34
CA LEU A 164 5.95 7.62 7.51
C LEU A 164 5.65 6.37 8.34
N GLN A 165 5.41 5.22 7.71
CA GLN A 165 5.19 3.94 8.41
C GLN A 165 6.38 3.55 9.32
N ILE A 166 7.62 3.75 8.85
CA ILE A 166 8.81 3.40 9.65
C ILE A 166 9.14 4.43 10.73
N THR A 167 8.66 5.67 10.59
CA THR A 167 8.95 6.76 11.54
C THR A 167 8.42 6.39 12.92
N PRO A 168 9.21 6.53 13.99
CA PRO A 168 8.84 6.02 15.30
C PRO A 168 7.71 6.85 15.92
N PRO A 169 6.85 6.24 16.77
CA PRO A 169 5.61 6.86 17.25
C PRO A 169 5.83 8.08 18.15
N ASN A 170 6.99 8.21 18.80
CA ASN A 170 7.36 9.41 19.56
C ASN A 170 7.66 10.64 18.67
N ILE A 171 7.74 10.45 17.35
CA ILE A 171 7.89 11.50 16.35
C ILE A 171 6.65 11.55 15.46
N ALA A 172 6.20 10.40 14.97
CA ALA A 172 5.08 10.23 14.05
C ALA A 172 3.70 10.42 14.72
N THR A 173 3.52 11.50 15.48
CA THR A 173 2.23 11.87 16.08
C THR A 173 1.23 12.31 15.00
N SER A 174 -0.06 12.37 15.35
CA SER A 174 -1.13 12.85 14.48
C SER A 174 -0.83 14.22 13.87
N GLU A 175 -0.28 15.12 14.69
CA GLU A 175 0.08 16.47 14.30
C GLU A 175 1.30 16.50 13.38
N TYR A 176 2.31 15.70 13.70
CA TYR A 176 3.51 15.58 12.87
C TYR A 176 3.18 15.07 11.47
N ILE A 177 2.45 13.95 11.38
CA ILE A 177 2.06 13.35 10.10
C ILE A 177 1.22 14.34 9.28
N ALA A 178 0.24 14.99 9.90
CA ALA A 178 -0.59 15.99 9.22
C ALA A 178 0.24 17.15 8.65
N ASN A 179 1.23 17.62 9.42
CA ASN A 179 2.13 18.70 8.99
C ASN A 179 3.07 18.28 7.86
N GLU A 180 3.68 17.09 7.95
CA GLU A 180 4.58 16.59 6.91
C GLU A 180 3.83 16.33 5.59
N ILE A 181 2.63 15.73 5.65
CA ILE A 181 1.77 15.57 4.47
C ILE A 181 1.41 16.92 3.85
N LYS A 182 0.95 17.89 4.65
CA LYS A 182 0.61 19.23 4.15
C LYS A 182 1.81 19.92 3.50
N LYS A 183 2.98 19.84 4.12
CA LYS A 183 4.24 20.43 3.64
C LYS A 183 4.73 19.78 2.35
N GLU A 184 4.67 18.46 2.25
CA GLU A 184 5.09 17.75 1.04
C GLU A 184 4.08 17.97 -0.10
N PHE A 185 2.78 17.77 0.16
CA PHE A 185 1.77 17.68 -0.89
C PHE A 185 1.38 19.06 -1.44
N SER A 186 1.53 20.13 -0.65
CA SER A 186 1.27 21.51 -1.10
C SER A 186 2.18 21.97 -2.24
N LYS A 187 3.28 21.25 -2.51
CA LYS A 187 4.14 21.47 -3.69
C LYS A 187 3.42 21.14 -5.00
N ASN A 188 2.43 20.24 -4.97
CA ASN A 188 1.61 19.91 -6.13
C ASN A 188 0.36 20.80 -6.15
N LYS A 189 0.32 21.78 -7.08
CA LYS A 189 -0.77 22.74 -7.22
C LYS A 189 -2.12 22.12 -7.60
N ASN A 190 -2.14 20.87 -8.05
CA ASN A 190 -3.38 20.15 -8.38
C ASN A 190 -4.07 19.56 -7.14
N LEU A 191 -3.40 19.54 -5.99
CA LEU A 191 -3.95 19.03 -4.74
C LEU A 191 -4.52 20.17 -3.90
N LYS A 192 -5.75 19.99 -3.42
CA LYS A 192 -6.34 20.80 -2.36
C LYS A 192 -6.23 20.04 -1.05
N ILE A 193 -5.59 20.66 -0.05
CA ILE A 193 -5.32 20.01 1.25
C ILE A 193 -6.02 20.82 2.35
N SER A 194 -6.77 20.14 3.21
CA SER A 194 -7.38 20.71 4.41
C SER A 194 -6.99 19.85 5.60
N VAL A 195 -6.61 20.49 6.70
CA VAL A 195 -6.24 19.80 7.95
C VAL A 195 -7.17 20.32 9.03
N LEU A 196 -7.99 19.44 9.57
CA LEU A 196 -8.90 19.75 10.66
C LEU A 196 -8.20 19.52 11.99
N ASN A 197 -8.26 20.51 12.87
CA ASN A 197 -7.80 20.41 14.26
C ASN A 197 -8.90 19.83 15.17
N LYS A 198 -8.59 19.64 16.46
CA LYS A 198 -9.52 19.06 17.44
C LYS A 198 -10.83 19.84 17.54
N GLU A 199 -10.78 21.17 17.57
CA GLU A 199 -11.96 22.03 17.67
C GLU A 199 -12.89 21.86 16.45
N GLU A 200 -12.32 21.82 15.24
CA GLU A 200 -13.07 21.62 14.01
C GLU A 200 -13.69 20.21 13.94
N ILE A 201 -12.95 19.19 14.37
CA ILE A 201 -13.42 17.79 14.49
C ILE A 201 -14.62 17.71 15.46
N GLN A 202 -14.52 18.39 16.60
CA GLN A 202 -15.56 18.45 17.62
C GLN A 202 -16.80 19.19 17.14
N LYS A 203 -16.62 20.31 16.42
CA LYS A 203 -17.73 21.05 15.78
C LYS A 203 -18.43 20.24 14.69
N LEU A 204 -17.71 19.37 13.97
CA LEU A 204 -18.30 18.46 12.99
C LEU A 204 -19.09 17.33 13.65
N GLY A 205 -18.80 16.99 14.91
CA GLY A 205 -19.44 15.88 15.61
C GLY A 205 -18.83 14.52 15.29
N MET A 206 -17.54 14.46 14.96
CA MET A 206 -16.78 13.21 14.78
C MET A 206 -16.44 12.59 16.14
N ASN A 207 -17.47 12.21 16.90
CA ASN A 207 -17.29 11.82 18.30
C ASN A 207 -16.68 10.43 18.45
N LEU A 208 -16.75 9.54 17.45
CA LEU A 208 -16.06 8.26 17.53
C LEU A 208 -14.54 8.46 17.44
N LEU A 209 -14.08 9.34 16.55
CA LEU A 209 -12.67 9.74 16.52
C LEU A 209 -12.23 10.37 17.86
N LEU A 210 -13.05 11.24 18.42
CA LEU A 210 -12.74 11.90 19.69
C LEU A 210 -12.77 10.94 20.88
N ALA A 211 -13.63 9.92 20.85
CA ALA A 211 -13.65 8.88 21.87
C ALA A 211 -12.34 8.08 21.84
N VAL A 212 -11.87 7.65 20.67
CA VAL A 212 -10.57 6.97 20.55
C VAL A 212 -9.41 7.86 21.04
N ASN A 213 -9.43 9.15 20.70
CA ASN A 213 -8.39 10.09 21.12
C ASN A 213 -8.44 10.48 22.61
N SER A 214 -9.52 10.18 23.34
CA SER A 214 -9.78 10.75 24.67
C SER A 214 -8.68 10.54 25.72
N GLY A 215 -7.89 9.47 25.59
CA GLY A 215 -6.76 9.17 26.46
C GLY A 215 -5.41 9.75 26.01
N SER A 216 -5.39 10.50 24.92
CA SER A 216 -4.14 10.95 24.29
C SER A 216 -3.65 12.30 24.79
N SER A 217 -2.32 12.43 24.88
CA SER A 217 -1.63 13.72 25.00
C SER A 217 -1.47 14.46 23.67
N TYR A 218 -1.67 13.78 22.54
CA TYR A 218 -1.62 14.35 21.19
C TYR A 218 -3.02 14.56 20.64
N GLU A 219 -3.27 15.73 20.08
CA GLU A 219 -4.57 16.01 19.49
C GLU A 219 -4.81 15.22 18.20
N PRO A 220 -6.08 14.86 17.89
CA PRO A 220 -6.39 14.18 16.65
C PRO A 220 -6.31 15.18 15.50
N ARG A 221 -6.09 14.65 14.29
CA ARG A 221 -6.12 15.42 13.04
C ARG A 221 -6.93 14.66 12.01
N VAL A 222 -7.71 15.38 11.21
CA VAL A 222 -8.30 14.81 9.99
C VAL A 222 -7.71 15.56 8.81
N VAL A 223 -7.02 14.84 7.93
CA VAL A 223 -6.43 15.43 6.72
C VAL A 223 -7.26 15.03 5.51
N ILE A 224 -7.77 16.02 4.79
CA ILE A 224 -8.52 15.85 3.56
C ILE A 224 -7.64 16.31 2.39
N ILE A 225 -7.41 15.42 1.43
CA ILE A 225 -6.62 15.69 0.23
C ILE A 225 -7.54 15.44 -0.96
N GLU A 226 -7.80 16.46 -1.78
CA GLU A 226 -8.66 16.34 -2.95
C GLU A 226 -7.85 16.58 -4.24
N TYR A 227 -8.03 15.68 -5.22
CA TYR A 227 -7.60 15.84 -6.60
C TYR A 227 -8.82 15.77 -7.52
N ASN A 228 -9.13 16.88 -8.20
CA ASN A 228 -10.26 16.95 -9.13
C ASN A 228 -9.73 17.04 -10.58
N GLY A 229 -9.26 15.90 -11.10
CA GLY A 229 -8.65 15.78 -12.42
C GLY A 229 -9.62 15.62 -13.59
N ASN A 230 -10.93 15.46 -13.33
CA ASN A 230 -11.95 15.29 -14.37
C ASN A 230 -13.21 16.11 -14.09
N SER A 231 -13.22 17.36 -14.55
CA SER A 231 -14.35 18.29 -14.40
C SER A 231 -15.64 17.84 -15.09
N LYS A 232 -15.57 16.88 -16.03
CA LYS A 232 -16.74 16.33 -16.74
C LYS A 232 -17.38 15.14 -16.00
N SER A 233 -16.65 14.51 -15.08
CA SER A 233 -17.16 13.36 -14.32
C SER A 233 -17.89 13.82 -13.06
N LYS A 234 -19.00 13.14 -12.74
CA LYS A 234 -19.65 13.21 -11.44
C LYS A 234 -19.17 12.12 -10.48
N GLU A 235 -18.44 11.12 -10.98
CA GLU A 235 -17.81 10.13 -10.10
C GLU A 235 -16.71 10.80 -9.28
N LYS A 236 -16.61 10.37 -8.03
CA LYS A 236 -15.54 10.72 -7.11
C LYS A 236 -15.26 9.54 -6.20
N PHE A 237 -14.05 8.99 -6.29
CA PHE A 237 -13.62 7.92 -5.40
C PHE A 237 -12.99 8.56 -4.17
N VAL A 238 -13.40 8.12 -2.98
CA VAL A 238 -12.89 8.66 -1.71
C VAL A 238 -12.23 7.52 -0.94
N TYR A 239 -10.94 7.70 -0.66
CA TYR A 239 -10.09 6.76 0.04
C TYR A 239 -9.98 7.15 1.51
N VAL A 240 -10.51 6.36 2.43
CA VAL A 240 -10.51 6.66 3.88
C VAL A 240 -9.50 5.75 4.57
N GLY A 241 -8.52 6.30 5.27
CA GLY A 241 -7.46 5.46 5.84
C GLY A 241 -7.46 5.45 7.36
N LYS A 242 -7.30 4.26 7.96
CA LYS A 242 -7.04 4.10 9.41
C LYS A 242 -5.71 4.77 9.72
N GLY A 243 -5.71 5.71 10.67
CA GLY A 243 -4.57 6.56 11.00
C GLY A 243 -4.15 6.48 12.46
N ILE A 244 -4.18 5.29 13.07
CA ILE A 244 -3.79 5.11 14.47
C ILE A 244 -2.26 5.14 14.58
N THR A 245 -1.69 6.26 15.01
CA THR A 245 -0.23 6.50 15.00
C THR A 245 0.52 5.60 15.97
N PHE A 246 -0.16 5.21 17.04
CA PHE A 246 0.26 4.12 17.91
C PHE A 246 -0.96 3.56 18.62
N ASP A 247 -1.04 2.23 18.73
CA ASP A 247 -2.17 1.54 19.32
C ASP A 247 -1.74 0.72 20.55
N THR A 248 -2.20 1.16 21.73
CA THR A 248 -2.00 0.42 22.99
C THR A 248 -3.15 -0.56 23.28
N GLY A 249 -4.24 -0.44 22.52
CA GLY A 249 -5.56 -1.03 22.77
C GLY A 249 -6.44 -0.27 23.77
N GLY A 250 -5.96 0.84 24.33
CA GLY A 250 -6.69 1.55 25.39
C GLY A 250 -6.84 0.65 26.63
N TYR A 251 -7.98 0.74 27.31
CA TYR A 251 -8.22 -0.05 28.52
C TYR A 251 -8.31 -1.57 28.26
N ASN A 252 -8.75 -2.00 27.07
CA ASN A 252 -8.56 -3.36 26.54
C ASN A 252 -7.13 -3.54 26.01
N THR A 253 -6.14 -3.39 26.89
CA THR A 253 -4.73 -3.29 26.47
C THR A 253 -4.19 -4.52 25.75
N LYS A 254 -3.34 -4.30 24.73
CA LYS A 254 -2.55 -5.35 24.06
C LYS A 254 -1.46 -5.97 24.94
N GLY A 255 -1.19 -5.40 26.12
CA GLY A 255 -0.15 -5.88 27.03
C GLY A 255 1.24 -5.91 26.36
N TYR A 256 1.87 -7.08 26.30
CA TYR A 256 3.21 -7.23 25.71
C TYR A 256 3.21 -7.34 24.17
N HIS A 257 2.05 -7.32 23.51
CA HIS A 257 1.91 -7.49 22.06
C HIS A 257 1.91 -6.17 21.26
N MET A 258 2.57 -5.13 21.79
CA MET A 258 2.60 -3.79 21.16
C MET A 258 3.70 -3.60 20.11
N GLU A 259 4.57 -4.58 19.88
CA GLU A 259 5.58 -4.50 18.82
C GLU A 259 4.90 -4.39 17.45
N GLY A 260 5.31 -3.40 16.66
CA GLY A 260 4.74 -3.14 15.34
C GLY A 260 3.51 -2.22 15.33
N MET A 261 2.98 -1.80 16.48
CA MET A 261 1.78 -0.94 16.52
C MET A 261 1.96 0.47 15.95
N LYS A 262 3.19 0.90 15.64
CA LYS A 262 3.44 2.11 14.84
C LYS A 262 2.92 2.00 13.39
N PHE A 263 2.70 0.78 12.89
CA PHE A 263 2.16 0.56 11.54
C PHE A 263 0.64 0.68 11.49
N ASP A 264 -0.02 0.97 12.61
CA ASP A 264 -1.49 1.00 12.67
C ASP A 264 -2.13 2.25 12.01
N MET A 265 -1.28 3.13 11.51
CA MET A 265 -1.59 4.30 10.67
C MET A 265 -1.40 4.07 9.18
N SER A 266 -1.01 2.84 8.78
CA SER A 266 -0.62 2.52 7.40
C SER A 266 -1.71 2.89 6.39
N GLY A 267 -2.97 2.61 6.73
CA GLY A 267 -4.11 2.90 5.86
C GLY A 267 -4.21 4.37 5.47
N SER A 268 -4.05 5.28 6.43
CA SER A 268 -4.05 6.74 6.20
C SER A 268 -2.99 7.17 5.19
N VAL A 269 -1.75 6.72 5.36
CA VAL A 269 -0.67 7.13 4.46
C VAL A 269 -0.74 6.45 3.10
N ILE A 270 -1.20 5.20 3.03
CA ILE A 270 -1.46 4.50 1.76
C ILE A 270 -2.49 5.30 0.92
N CYS A 271 -3.64 5.65 1.52
CA CYS A 271 -4.68 6.42 0.85
C CYS A 271 -4.17 7.80 0.37
N ALA A 272 -3.42 8.51 1.22
CA ALA A 272 -2.87 9.82 0.89
C ALA A 272 -1.89 9.75 -0.30
N TYR A 273 -0.91 8.85 -0.24
CA TYR A 273 0.10 8.73 -1.29
C TYR A 273 -0.45 8.20 -2.61
N ALA A 274 -1.51 7.37 -2.59
CA ALA A 274 -2.23 7.01 -3.82
C ALA A 274 -2.85 8.23 -4.52
N VAL A 275 -3.49 9.12 -3.77
CA VAL A 275 -4.04 10.38 -4.33
C VAL A 275 -2.95 11.31 -4.82
N LYS A 276 -1.81 11.40 -4.11
CA LYS A 276 -0.64 12.15 -4.58
C LYS A 276 -0.13 11.63 -5.92
N ALA A 277 0.05 10.32 -6.05
CA ALA A 277 0.51 9.70 -7.29
C ALA A 277 -0.45 9.97 -8.45
N LEU A 278 -1.77 9.82 -8.23
CA LEU A 278 -2.79 10.14 -9.23
C LEU A 278 -2.70 11.60 -9.72
N ALA A 279 -2.46 12.55 -8.80
CA ALA A 279 -2.29 13.96 -9.15
C ALA A 279 -0.97 14.28 -9.86
N GLU A 280 0.13 13.58 -9.54
CA GLU A 280 1.44 13.71 -10.22
C GLU A 280 1.43 13.08 -11.62
N LEU A 281 0.66 12.00 -11.78
CA LEU A 281 0.37 11.36 -13.06
C LEU A 281 -0.66 12.14 -13.88
N LYS A 282 -1.34 13.13 -13.27
CA LYS A 282 -2.40 13.94 -13.89
C LYS A 282 -3.53 13.07 -14.48
N VAL A 283 -3.90 12.01 -13.75
CA VAL A 283 -4.94 11.07 -14.19
C VAL A 283 -6.28 11.79 -14.31
N LYS A 284 -7.04 11.51 -15.37
CA LYS A 284 -8.36 12.10 -15.61
C LYS A 284 -9.44 11.47 -14.71
N ALA A 285 -9.29 11.63 -13.40
CA ALA A 285 -10.17 11.09 -12.36
C ALA A 285 -10.42 12.13 -11.26
N ASN A 286 -11.51 11.99 -10.51
CA ASN A 286 -11.73 12.74 -9.28
C ASN A 286 -11.54 11.78 -8.10
N VAL A 287 -10.57 12.09 -7.25
CA VAL A 287 -10.24 11.28 -6.08
C VAL A 287 -9.99 12.15 -4.86
N ALA A 288 -10.27 11.62 -3.68
CA ALA A 288 -9.87 12.26 -2.43
C ALA A 288 -9.38 11.24 -1.42
N ALA A 289 -8.54 11.66 -0.49
CA ALA A 289 -8.14 10.89 0.68
C ALA A 289 -8.62 11.58 1.95
N VAL A 290 -9.08 10.80 2.93
CA VAL A 290 -9.42 11.24 4.28
C VAL A 290 -8.57 10.44 5.27
N MET A 291 -7.59 11.08 5.88
CA MET A 291 -6.71 10.49 6.88
C MET A 291 -7.30 10.72 8.26
N MET A 292 -7.64 9.65 8.98
CA MET A 292 -8.21 9.70 10.33
C MET A 292 -7.11 9.50 11.37
N LEU A 293 -6.37 10.58 11.69
CA LEU A 293 -5.15 10.51 12.49
C LEU A 293 -5.41 10.71 13.98
N THR A 294 -5.06 9.72 14.78
CA THR A 294 -5.06 9.77 16.24
C THR A 294 -4.16 8.65 16.78
N ASP A 295 -3.93 8.57 18.07
CA ASP A 295 -3.41 7.40 18.77
C ASP A 295 -4.49 6.83 19.71
N ASN A 296 -4.29 5.60 20.16
CA ASN A 296 -5.15 4.94 21.14
C ASN A 296 -4.33 4.70 22.40
N ALA A 297 -4.41 5.66 23.33
CA ALA A 297 -3.60 5.71 24.55
C ALA A 297 -4.44 5.48 25.81
N ILE A 298 -3.77 5.05 26.89
CA ILE A 298 -4.37 4.88 28.21
C ILE A 298 -4.07 6.12 29.06
N ASP A 299 -5.12 6.74 29.59
CA ASP A 299 -5.06 7.83 30.55
C ASP A 299 -6.33 7.83 31.40
N THR A 300 -6.35 8.65 32.45
CA THR A 300 -7.49 8.90 33.36
C THR A 300 -8.77 9.39 32.67
N HIS A 301 -8.66 9.89 31.44
CA HIS A 301 -9.79 10.35 30.62
C HIS A 301 -10.07 9.46 29.41
N ALA A 302 -9.33 8.35 29.26
CA ALA A 302 -9.53 7.44 28.14
C ALA A 302 -10.92 6.80 28.18
N THR A 303 -11.48 6.57 27.00
CA THR A 303 -12.74 5.85 26.84
C THR A 303 -12.61 4.45 27.42
N VAL A 304 -13.63 4.04 28.17
CA VAL A 304 -13.70 2.72 28.81
C VAL A 304 -14.77 1.85 28.12
N PRO A 305 -14.71 0.52 28.26
CA PRO A 305 -15.79 -0.37 27.85
C PRO A 305 -17.16 0.06 28.40
N GLU A 306 -18.22 -0.30 27.68
CA GLU A 306 -19.63 0.07 27.94
C GLU A 306 -19.95 1.56 27.71
N SER A 307 -18.97 2.36 27.26
CA SER A 307 -19.22 3.75 26.86
C SER A 307 -20.09 3.80 25.60
N VAL A 308 -21.14 4.63 25.59
CA VAL A 308 -21.99 4.84 24.41
C VAL A 308 -21.72 6.20 23.79
N ILE A 309 -21.30 6.19 22.52
CA ILE A 309 -20.88 7.39 21.79
C ILE A 309 -21.75 7.58 20.55
N LYS A 310 -22.18 8.82 20.30
CA LYS A 310 -22.94 9.16 19.10
C LYS A 310 -22.02 9.55 17.94
N SER A 311 -21.99 8.73 16.90
CA SER A 311 -21.17 8.96 15.70
C SER A 311 -21.58 10.21 14.91
N LEU A 312 -20.74 10.61 13.94
CA LEU A 312 -21.05 11.66 12.96
C LEU A 312 -22.34 11.34 12.17
N SER A 313 -22.64 10.06 11.96
CA SER A 313 -23.87 9.63 11.29
C SER A 313 -25.14 9.82 12.14
N GLY A 314 -24.97 10.06 13.44
CA GLY A 314 -26.06 10.12 14.41
C GLY A 314 -26.39 8.78 15.06
N LYS A 315 -25.85 7.65 14.57
CA LYS A 315 -25.97 6.34 15.22
C LYS A 315 -25.22 6.31 16.55
N SER A 316 -25.81 5.71 17.58
CA SER A 316 -25.11 5.40 18.84
C SER A 316 -24.29 4.12 18.71
N VAL A 317 -23.08 4.12 19.26
CA VAL A 317 -22.18 2.97 19.29
C VAL A 317 -21.75 2.72 20.73
N GLU A 318 -22.03 1.52 21.23
CA GLU A 318 -21.47 0.99 22.47
C GLU A 318 -20.06 0.47 22.19
N ILE A 319 -19.08 1.00 22.92
CA ILE A 319 -17.69 0.57 22.84
C ILE A 319 -17.52 -0.56 23.83
N THR A 320 -17.52 -1.78 23.33
CA THR A 320 -17.35 -3.00 24.13
C THR A 320 -15.88 -3.42 24.24
N ASP A 321 -15.06 -3.02 23.27
CA ASP A 321 -13.62 -3.26 23.26
C ASP A 321 -12.88 -2.03 22.71
N THR A 322 -11.98 -1.44 23.49
CA THR A 322 -11.22 -0.25 23.09
C THR A 322 -10.05 -0.56 22.15
N ASP A 323 -9.71 -1.82 21.93
CA ASP A 323 -8.73 -2.31 20.93
C ASP A 323 -9.36 -2.52 19.54
N ALA A 324 -10.69 -2.35 19.46
CA ALA A 324 -11.44 -2.27 18.22
C ALA A 324 -11.70 -0.81 17.84
N GLU A 325 -10.69 0.06 17.99
CA GLU A 325 -10.74 1.50 17.76
C GLU A 325 -10.72 1.88 16.28
N GLY A 326 -10.01 1.11 15.45
CA GLY A 326 -9.81 1.43 14.04
C GLY A 326 -11.12 1.58 13.28
N ARG A 327 -12.12 0.74 13.59
CA ARG A 327 -13.44 0.82 12.95
C ARG A 327 -14.25 2.03 13.42
N LEU A 328 -13.99 2.51 14.64
CA LEU A 328 -14.63 3.71 15.20
C LEU A 328 -14.15 4.96 14.46
N VAL A 329 -12.84 5.13 14.29
CA VAL A 329 -12.29 6.30 13.58
C VAL A 329 -12.67 6.29 12.10
N LEU A 330 -12.70 5.11 11.48
CA LEU A 330 -13.11 4.95 10.08
C LEU A 330 -14.60 5.22 9.87
N ALA A 331 -15.47 4.87 10.82
CA ALA A 331 -16.91 5.13 10.72
C ALA A 331 -17.22 6.62 10.50
N ASP A 332 -16.61 7.50 11.29
CA ASP A 332 -16.76 8.95 11.10
C ASP A 332 -16.14 9.42 9.76
N GLY A 333 -14.98 8.86 9.37
CA GLY A 333 -14.31 9.19 8.10
C GLY A 333 -15.09 8.76 6.86
N LEU A 334 -15.67 7.56 6.87
CA LEU A 334 -16.51 7.00 5.81
C LEU A 334 -17.77 7.85 5.63
N TYR A 335 -18.45 8.17 6.74
CA TYR A 335 -19.65 8.98 6.68
C TYR A 335 -19.36 10.42 6.20
N TYR A 336 -18.22 11.00 6.62
CA TYR A 336 -17.74 12.27 6.08
C TYR A 336 -17.47 12.19 4.57
N GLY A 337 -16.77 11.15 4.11
CA GLY A 337 -16.51 10.92 2.69
C GLY A 337 -17.80 10.78 1.87
N ALA A 338 -18.77 10.04 2.39
CA ALA A 338 -20.05 9.83 1.74
C ALA A 338 -20.88 11.13 1.64
N THR A 339 -20.92 11.93 2.70
CA THR A 339 -21.86 13.07 2.80
C THR A 339 -21.25 14.42 2.43
N LYS A 340 -20.02 14.70 2.87
CA LYS A 340 -19.33 15.98 2.63
C LYS A 340 -18.57 15.97 1.32
N LEU A 341 -17.90 14.85 1.00
CA LEU A 341 -17.18 14.70 -0.26
C LEU A 341 -18.04 14.09 -1.38
N LYS A 342 -19.24 13.59 -1.07
CA LYS A 342 -20.22 13.02 -2.01
C LYS A 342 -19.61 11.89 -2.85
N ALA A 343 -18.94 10.96 -2.17
CA ALA A 343 -18.31 9.81 -2.79
C ALA A 343 -19.31 8.98 -3.61
N SER A 344 -18.95 8.65 -4.86
CA SER A 344 -19.64 7.62 -5.64
C SER A 344 -19.13 6.21 -5.30
N LEU A 345 -17.86 6.12 -4.85
CA LEU A 345 -17.23 4.93 -4.32
C LEU A 345 -16.40 5.32 -3.09
N LEU A 346 -16.64 4.66 -1.97
CA LEU A 346 -15.79 4.67 -0.80
C LEU A 346 -14.85 3.46 -0.87
N VAL A 347 -13.57 3.70 -0.61
CA VAL A 347 -12.60 2.63 -0.36
C VAL A 347 -11.95 2.96 0.96
N ASP A 348 -12.03 2.09 1.97
CA ASP A 348 -11.17 2.26 3.14
C ASP A 348 -10.00 1.29 3.13
N VAL A 349 -8.89 1.72 3.72
CA VAL A 349 -7.70 0.89 3.93
C VAL A 349 -7.35 0.93 5.40
N ALA A 350 -7.19 -0.25 6.00
CA ALA A 350 -6.97 -0.36 7.43
C ALA A 350 -6.14 -1.60 7.79
N THR A 351 -5.24 -1.43 8.74
CA THR A 351 -4.67 -2.53 9.54
C THR A 351 -5.69 -2.89 10.62
N LEU A 352 -6.78 -3.56 10.24
CA LEU A 352 -7.99 -3.54 11.08
C LEU A 352 -8.08 -4.71 12.05
N THR A 353 -7.89 -5.94 11.59
CA THR A 353 -8.22 -7.11 12.41
C THR A 353 -7.10 -8.14 12.48
N GLY A 354 -6.85 -8.66 13.70
CA GLY A 354 -5.94 -9.79 13.89
C GLY A 354 -6.47 -11.09 13.25
N THR A 355 -7.79 -11.25 13.17
CA THR A 355 -8.42 -12.43 12.55
C THR A 355 -8.18 -12.52 11.04
N MET A 356 -7.91 -11.39 10.36
CA MET A 356 -7.48 -11.41 8.95
C MET A 356 -6.12 -12.10 8.78
N LEU A 357 -5.18 -11.90 9.72
CA LEU A 357 -3.90 -12.63 9.70
C LEU A 357 -4.12 -14.12 9.93
N THR A 358 -5.07 -14.51 10.79
CA THR A 358 -5.41 -15.92 10.99
C THR A 358 -5.98 -16.55 9.71
N ALA A 359 -6.79 -15.79 8.96
CA ALA A 359 -7.44 -16.29 7.74
C ALA A 359 -6.51 -16.36 6.52
N LEU A 360 -5.73 -15.30 6.26
CA LEU A 360 -4.96 -15.14 5.01
C LEU A 360 -3.43 -15.06 5.22
N GLY A 361 -2.97 -15.12 6.48
CA GLY A 361 -1.56 -15.00 6.82
C GLY A 361 -1.00 -13.62 6.48
N ARG A 362 0.24 -13.62 5.97
CA ARG A 362 0.95 -12.41 5.50
C ARG A 362 1.07 -12.36 3.97
N THR A 363 0.19 -13.08 3.27
CA THR A 363 0.28 -13.29 1.82
C THR A 363 -0.72 -12.45 1.05
N TYR A 364 -1.98 -12.40 1.50
CA TYR A 364 -3.07 -11.70 0.83
C TYR A 364 -3.65 -10.64 1.77
N SER A 365 -3.99 -9.47 1.21
CA SER A 365 -4.91 -8.53 1.87
C SER A 365 -6.34 -9.01 1.68
N GLY A 366 -7.18 -8.90 2.71
CA GLY A 366 -8.58 -9.28 2.63
C GLY A 366 -9.44 -8.09 2.20
N ILE A 367 -10.20 -8.26 1.12
CA ILE A 367 -10.97 -7.18 0.51
C ILE A 367 -12.45 -7.54 0.51
N TYR A 368 -13.29 -6.62 0.95
CA TYR A 368 -14.73 -6.74 0.89
C TYR A 368 -15.28 -5.72 -0.10
N SER A 369 -16.39 -6.05 -0.76
CA SER A 369 -17.07 -5.10 -1.64
C SER A 369 -18.58 -5.32 -1.63
N THR A 370 -19.33 -4.22 -1.52
CA THR A 370 -20.80 -4.24 -1.58
C THR A 370 -21.34 -4.42 -3.00
N CYS A 371 -20.50 -4.29 -4.02
CA CYS A 371 -20.90 -4.33 -5.43
C CYS A 371 -19.97 -5.21 -6.26
N CYS A 372 -20.51 -6.17 -6.99
CA CYS A 372 -19.69 -7.04 -7.86
C CYS A 372 -18.96 -6.24 -8.94
N LYS A 373 -19.56 -5.20 -9.53
CA LYS A 373 -18.87 -4.36 -10.52
C LYS A 373 -17.63 -3.70 -9.92
N ARG A 374 -17.76 -3.12 -8.72
CA ARG A 374 -16.65 -2.45 -8.04
C ARG A 374 -15.58 -3.43 -7.57
N TRP A 375 -15.97 -4.65 -7.16
CA TRP A 375 -15.01 -5.73 -6.91
C TRP A 375 -14.13 -6.02 -8.11
N HIS A 376 -14.70 -6.27 -9.30
CA HIS A 376 -13.90 -6.61 -10.48
C HIS A 376 -12.98 -5.45 -10.88
N GLN A 377 -13.45 -4.20 -10.81
CA GLN A 377 -12.60 -3.03 -11.04
C GLN A 377 -11.39 -2.98 -10.09
N PHE A 378 -11.59 -3.32 -8.82
CA PHE A 378 -10.52 -3.38 -7.82
C PHE A 378 -9.59 -4.56 -8.04
N GLU A 379 -10.15 -5.74 -8.35
CA GLU A 379 -9.41 -6.96 -8.62
C GLU A 379 -8.48 -6.79 -9.84
N ASP A 380 -8.98 -6.19 -10.92
CA ASP A 380 -8.19 -5.89 -12.11
C ASP A 380 -7.09 -4.87 -11.82
N ALA A 381 -7.39 -3.83 -11.03
CA ALA A 381 -6.39 -2.87 -10.56
C ALA A 381 -5.28 -3.55 -9.74
N ALA A 382 -5.64 -4.49 -8.85
CA ALA A 382 -4.69 -5.24 -8.04
C ALA A 382 -3.84 -6.20 -8.88
N LYS A 383 -4.42 -6.84 -9.90
CA LYS A 383 -3.69 -7.68 -10.88
C LYS A 383 -2.65 -6.85 -11.64
N ILE A 384 -3.02 -5.67 -12.16
CA ILE A 384 -2.10 -4.76 -12.84
C ILE A 384 -0.98 -4.29 -11.89
N ALA A 385 -1.30 -4.05 -10.62
CA ALA A 385 -0.35 -3.66 -9.58
C ALA A 385 0.53 -4.82 -9.08
N HIS A 386 0.20 -6.07 -9.43
CA HIS A 386 0.77 -7.31 -8.87
C HIS A 386 0.67 -7.42 -7.34
N GLU A 387 -0.38 -6.84 -6.75
CA GLU A 387 -0.64 -6.91 -5.31
C GLU A 387 -1.67 -8.01 -5.01
N LYS A 388 -1.31 -8.93 -4.11
CA LYS A 388 -2.13 -10.11 -3.79
C LYS A 388 -3.29 -9.71 -2.89
N VAL A 389 -4.50 -9.79 -3.45
CA VAL A 389 -5.76 -9.49 -2.74
C VAL A 389 -6.73 -10.64 -2.84
N TRP A 390 -7.56 -10.83 -1.81
CA TRP A 390 -8.55 -11.89 -1.77
C TRP A 390 -9.94 -11.34 -1.41
N ARG A 391 -10.98 -11.77 -2.13
CA ARG A 391 -12.35 -11.34 -1.83
C ARG A 391 -12.90 -12.09 -0.62
N MET A 392 -13.25 -11.33 0.41
CA MET A 392 -13.90 -11.83 1.62
C MET A 392 -15.43 -11.66 1.51
N PRO A 393 -16.23 -12.52 2.16
CA PRO A 393 -17.69 -12.47 2.07
C PRO A 393 -18.29 -11.37 2.95
N LEU A 394 -19.24 -10.61 2.38
CA LEU A 394 -20.17 -9.76 3.14
C LEU A 394 -21.53 -10.47 3.23
N HIS A 395 -22.04 -10.61 4.44
CA HIS A 395 -23.35 -11.20 4.70
C HIS A 395 -23.98 -10.56 5.94
N GLU A 396 -25.29 -10.34 5.94
CA GLU A 396 -25.98 -9.70 7.07
C GLU A 396 -25.92 -10.51 8.36
N ASP A 397 -25.67 -11.83 8.28
CA ASP A 397 -25.43 -12.64 9.49
C ASP A 397 -24.18 -12.19 10.26
N PHE A 398 -23.14 -11.73 9.56
CA PHE A 398 -21.95 -11.16 10.21
C PHE A 398 -22.22 -9.78 10.84
N ASN A 399 -23.38 -9.17 10.56
CA ASN A 399 -23.76 -7.87 11.12
C ASN A 399 -24.68 -8.00 12.33
N LYS A 400 -25.30 -9.16 12.55
CA LYS A 400 -26.15 -9.42 13.72
C LYS A 400 -25.40 -9.12 15.02
N PRO A 401 -24.15 -9.58 15.22
CA PRO A 401 -23.42 -9.34 16.46
C PRO A 401 -23.14 -7.85 16.71
N ASN A 402 -23.06 -7.02 15.66
CA ASN A 402 -22.89 -5.57 15.80
C ASN A 402 -24.17 -4.86 16.22
N LYS A 403 -25.34 -5.51 16.19
CA LYS A 403 -26.67 -4.96 16.47
C LYS A 403 -27.28 -5.55 17.75
N GLU A 404 -26.47 -6.22 18.55
CA GLU A 404 -26.90 -6.90 19.77
C GLU A 404 -26.77 -6.04 21.03
N SER A 405 -26.23 -4.82 20.91
CA SER A 405 -26.22 -3.84 22.00
C SER A 405 -27.64 -3.62 22.54
N LEU A 406 -27.76 -3.63 23.88
CA LEU A 406 -29.02 -3.36 24.57
C LEU A 406 -29.33 -1.86 24.69
N ILE A 407 -28.32 -1.01 24.52
CA ILE A 407 -28.37 0.43 24.86
C ILE A 407 -27.96 1.35 23.70
N ALA A 408 -27.39 0.82 22.63
CA ALA A 408 -26.95 1.57 21.45
C ALA A 408 -27.46 0.94 20.15
N ASP A 409 -27.39 1.68 19.04
CA ASP A 409 -27.76 1.15 17.71
C ASP A 409 -26.78 0.06 17.26
N LEU A 410 -25.51 0.18 17.68
CA LEU A 410 -24.44 -0.75 17.35
C LEU A 410 -23.50 -0.99 18.55
N ASN A 411 -22.84 -2.15 18.59
CA ASN A 411 -21.62 -2.39 19.37
C ASN A 411 -20.42 -2.52 18.43
N ASN A 412 -19.24 -2.04 18.86
CA ASN A 412 -18.06 -2.06 18.00
C ASN A 412 -17.38 -3.44 17.93
N TYR A 413 -17.55 -4.29 18.93
CA TYR A 413 -16.93 -5.60 18.98
C TYR A 413 -17.86 -6.64 19.61
N SER A 414 -17.62 -7.92 19.35
CA SER A 414 -18.35 -9.03 19.99
C SER A 414 -17.40 -10.12 20.44
N ASN A 415 -17.36 -10.38 21.75
CA ASN A 415 -16.58 -11.47 22.35
C ASN A 415 -17.08 -12.87 21.96
N ASN A 416 -18.31 -12.97 21.46
CA ASN A 416 -18.93 -14.25 21.12
C ASN A 416 -18.62 -14.69 19.68
N GLU A 417 -17.94 -13.84 18.90
CA GLU A 417 -17.67 -14.06 17.49
C GLU A 417 -16.19 -14.36 17.23
N LYS A 418 -15.94 -15.34 16.37
CA LYS A 418 -14.58 -15.67 15.89
C LYS A 418 -14.23 -14.99 14.58
N SER A 419 -15.23 -14.42 13.90
CA SER A 419 -15.13 -13.88 12.54
C SER A 419 -14.99 -12.35 12.54
N ASP A 420 -14.17 -11.80 13.44
CA ASP A 420 -14.08 -10.33 13.64
C ASP A 420 -13.76 -9.57 12.34
N CYS A 421 -12.95 -10.12 11.43
CA CYS A 421 -12.70 -9.50 10.13
C CYS A 421 -13.98 -9.29 9.30
N ASN A 422 -14.96 -10.20 9.38
CA ASN A 422 -16.25 -10.07 8.72
C ASN A 422 -17.18 -9.11 9.48
N THR A 423 -17.23 -9.20 10.82
CA THR A 423 -18.09 -8.33 11.63
C THR A 423 -17.61 -6.87 11.56
N ALA A 424 -16.30 -6.63 11.55
CA ALA A 424 -15.69 -5.31 11.36
C ALA A 424 -16.05 -4.69 10.01
N ALA A 425 -15.97 -5.47 8.92
CA ALA A 425 -16.38 -5.02 7.60
C ALA A 425 -17.87 -4.66 7.55
N MET A 426 -18.73 -5.43 8.22
CA MET A 426 -20.16 -5.14 8.34
C MET A 426 -20.44 -3.91 9.22
N PHE A 427 -19.66 -3.70 10.28
CA PHE A 427 -19.74 -2.50 11.12
C PHE A 427 -19.46 -1.25 10.28
N LEU A 428 -18.36 -1.25 9.51
CA LEU A 428 -17.99 -0.12 8.65
C LEU A 428 -19.04 0.16 7.57
N LYS A 429 -19.65 -0.89 6.99
CA LYS A 429 -20.72 -0.78 5.98
C LYS A 429 -21.90 0.09 6.46
N GLU A 430 -22.21 0.10 7.76
CA GLU A 430 -23.29 0.91 8.35
C GLU A 430 -23.07 2.43 8.20
N PHE A 431 -21.84 2.88 7.96
CA PHE A 431 -21.45 4.30 7.88
C PHE A 431 -21.20 4.78 6.45
N THR A 432 -21.49 3.96 5.45
CA THR A 432 -21.23 4.26 4.01
C THR A 432 -22.28 5.17 3.38
N ASN A 433 -23.40 5.43 4.06
CA ASN A 433 -24.53 6.19 3.55
C ASN A 433 -24.99 5.76 2.13
N LYS A 434 -25.01 4.43 1.90
CA LYS A 434 -25.41 3.78 0.63
C LYS A 434 -24.48 4.03 -0.57
N ALA A 435 -23.34 4.69 -0.40
CA ALA A 435 -22.33 4.73 -1.45
C ALA A 435 -21.80 3.32 -1.74
N ASP A 436 -21.35 3.07 -2.98
CA ASP A 436 -20.58 1.86 -3.26
C ASP A 436 -19.38 1.81 -2.32
N TYR A 437 -19.02 0.61 -1.85
CA TYR A 437 -18.06 0.48 -0.77
C TYR A 437 -17.13 -0.70 -0.97
N ILE A 438 -15.84 -0.47 -0.73
CA ILE A 438 -14.78 -1.46 -0.64
C ILE A 438 -14.05 -1.26 0.69
N HIS A 439 -13.90 -2.34 1.46
CA HIS A 439 -13.05 -2.39 2.65
C HIS A 439 -11.79 -3.17 2.33
N CYS A 440 -10.62 -2.61 2.64
CA CYS A 440 -9.33 -3.25 2.46
C CYS A 440 -8.66 -3.48 3.83
N ASP A 441 -8.72 -4.72 4.33
CA ASP A 441 -7.96 -5.13 5.52
C ASP A 441 -6.55 -5.57 5.11
N VAL A 442 -5.58 -4.73 5.47
CA VAL A 442 -4.15 -4.91 5.16
C VAL A 442 -3.33 -5.26 6.41
N ALA A 443 -3.96 -5.67 7.52
CA ALA A 443 -3.26 -5.98 8.76
C ALA A 443 -2.11 -6.99 8.58
N GLY A 444 -2.28 -7.98 7.70
CA GLY A 444 -1.23 -8.99 7.42
C GLY A 444 -0.14 -8.54 6.46
N THR A 445 -0.34 -7.45 5.70
CA THR A 445 0.46 -7.09 4.53
C THR A 445 0.99 -5.66 4.53
N ALA A 446 0.60 -4.82 5.50
CA ALA A 446 1.05 -3.43 5.59
C ALA A 446 2.53 -3.30 5.99
N ASP A 447 3.04 -4.28 6.76
CA ASP A 447 4.43 -4.35 7.20
C ASP A 447 4.99 -5.78 7.08
N LYS A 448 6.32 -5.88 7.06
CA LYS A 448 7.04 -7.14 7.23
C LYS A 448 8.34 -6.90 7.98
N LYS A 449 8.52 -7.62 9.10
CA LYS A 449 9.75 -7.57 9.92
C LYS A 449 10.14 -6.13 10.31
N GLY A 450 9.16 -5.34 10.74
CA GLY A 450 9.42 -3.98 11.18
C GLY A 450 9.68 -2.99 10.06
N MET A 451 9.32 -3.32 8.81
CA MET A 451 9.42 -2.44 7.64
C MET A 451 8.04 -2.25 7.02
N GLY A 452 7.63 -0.99 6.85
CA GLY A 452 6.43 -0.64 6.10
C GLY A 452 6.58 -1.01 4.62
N LEU A 453 5.52 -1.51 4.01
CA LEU A 453 5.51 -1.98 2.62
C LEU A 453 4.80 -1.02 1.66
N GLY A 454 3.98 -0.08 2.14
CA GLY A 454 3.18 0.80 1.30
C GLY A 454 2.22 0.05 0.37
N ILE A 455 1.74 -1.13 0.80
CA ILE A 455 0.83 -1.99 0.03
C ILE A 455 -0.45 -1.23 -0.38
N LEU A 456 -1.04 -1.60 -1.51
CA LEU A 456 -2.23 -1.02 -2.13
C LEU A 456 -2.07 0.40 -2.68
N VAL A 457 -0.94 1.10 -2.48
CA VAL A 457 -0.74 2.40 -3.14
C VAL A 457 -0.82 2.24 -4.66
N SER A 458 -0.17 1.21 -5.22
CA SER A 458 -0.23 0.95 -6.67
C SER A 458 -1.64 0.51 -7.09
N THR A 459 -2.28 -0.40 -6.36
CA THR A 459 -3.66 -0.83 -6.64
C THR A 459 -4.64 0.35 -6.65
N LEU A 460 -4.56 1.25 -5.68
CA LEU A 460 -5.46 2.42 -5.61
C LEU A 460 -5.20 3.45 -6.72
N VAL A 461 -3.96 3.54 -7.21
CA VAL A 461 -3.63 4.34 -8.41
C VAL A 461 -4.27 3.72 -9.65
N GLU A 462 -4.13 2.41 -9.85
CA GLU A 462 -4.77 1.73 -11.00
C GLU A 462 -6.30 1.79 -10.93
N LEU A 463 -6.88 1.67 -9.73
CA LEU A 463 -8.32 1.86 -9.51
C LEU A 463 -8.74 3.30 -9.87
N GLY A 464 -7.96 4.31 -9.50
CA GLY A 464 -8.22 5.70 -9.88
C GLY A 464 -8.17 5.90 -11.40
N LYS A 465 -7.23 5.24 -12.09
CA LYS A 465 -7.13 5.26 -13.55
C LYS A 465 -8.33 4.63 -14.24
N SER A 466 -8.98 3.64 -13.63
CA SER A 466 -10.16 2.99 -14.22
C SER A 466 -11.36 3.95 -14.40
N GLN A 467 -11.46 5.04 -13.63
CA GLN A 467 -12.48 6.09 -13.85
C GLN A 467 -12.41 6.69 -15.26
N ALA A 468 -11.19 6.82 -15.81
CA ALA A 468 -11.00 7.40 -17.13
C ALA A 468 -11.41 6.44 -18.26
N GLN A 469 -11.32 5.13 -18.01
CA GLN A 469 -11.62 4.07 -18.98
C GLN A 469 -13.12 3.80 -19.10
N GLY A 470 -13.90 3.95 -18.02
CA GLY A 470 -15.35 3.76 -18.00
C GLY A 470 -16.20 4.84 -18.69
N GLN A 471 -15.58 5.79 -19.41
CA GLN A 471 -16.27 6.87 -20.14
C GLN A 471 -16.38 6.61 -21.65
N GLY A 472 -16.03 5.39 -22.10
CA GLY A 472 -16.01 4.98 -23.51
C GLY A 472 -17.08 3.96 -23.93
N GLU A 473 -18.08 3.68 -23.08
CA GLU A 473 -19.27 2.89 -23.45
C GLU A 473 -20.50 3.78 -23.69
#